data_AF-A0A9J7BYE2-F1
#
_entry.id   AF-A0A9J7BYE2-F1
#
_cell.length_a   1.000
_cell.length_b   1.000
_cell.length_c   1.000
_cell.angle_alpha   90.00
_cell.angle_beta   90.00
_cell.angle_gamma   90.00
#
_symmetry.space_group_name_H-M   'P 1'
#
loop_
_entity.id
_entity.type
_entity.pdbx_description
1 polymer ?
#
loop_
_entity_poly.entity_id
_entity_poly.type
_entity_poly.pdbx_seq_one_letter_code
_entity_poly.pdbx_strand_id
1 'polypeptide(L)' 'MQRPLQEHIALLEQKVQALSAVANDITLTAAERFQASVDLDTAERALDHFRKAYELEQKIAGIKERYSR' A
#
# COMPACT_ATOMS: atom_id res chain seq x y z
N MET A 1 9.97 14.80 9.57
CA MET A 1 10.40 13.40 9.76
C MET A 1 9.75 12.58 8.65
N GLN A 2 10.52 11.81 7.88
CA GLN A 2 9.95 10.81 6.96
C GLN A 2 9.24 9.75 7.81
N ARG A 3 8.02 9.35 7.43
CA ARG A 3 7.31 8.28 8.13
C ARG A 3 7.98 6.94 7.80
N PRO A 4 8.05 5.98 8.73
CA PRO A 4 8.54 4.63 8.43
C PRO A 4 7.74 3.99 7.30
N LEU A 5 8.39 3.16 6.45
CA LEU A 5 7.72 2.43 5.37
C LEU A 5 6.53 1.62 5.87
N GLN A 6 6.60 1.07 7.08
CA GLN A 6 5.53 0.33 7.72
C GLN A 6 4.25 1.18 7.93
N GLU A 7 4.39 2.45 8.30
CA GLU A 7 3.24 3.35 8.44
C GLU A 7 2.62 3.68 7.07
N HIS A 8 3.46 3.84 6.04
CA HIS A 8 3.00 4.05 4.67
C HIS A 8 2.22 2.84 4.13
N ILE A 9 2.69 1.62 4.41
CA ILE A 9 2.00 0.37 4.08
C ILE A 9 0.63 0.33 4.76
N ALA A 10 0.56 0.57 6.07
CA ALA A 10 -0.70 0.53 6.82
C ALA A 10 -1.74 1.54 6.30
N LEU A 11 -1.30 2.74 5.94
CA LEU A 11 -2.18 3.76 5.35
C LEU A 11 -2.68 3.38 3.96
N LEU A 12 -1.81 2.78 3.14
CA LEU A 12 -2.20 2.29 1.82
C LEU A 12 -3.18 1.12 1.92
N GLU A 13 -3.00 0.21 2.88
CA GLU A 13 -3.95 -0.88 3.14
C GLU A 13 -5.33 -0.36 3.52
N GLN A 14 -5.41 0.64 4.42
CA GLN A 14 -6.68 1.29 4.75
C GLN A 14 -7.32 1.96 3.53
N LYS A 15 -6.52 2.63 2.70
CA LYS A 15 -7.00 3.28 1.48
C LYS A 15 -7.53 2.26 0.46
N VAL A 16 -6.83 1.14 0.26
CA VAL A 16 -7.27 0.03 -0.61
C VAL A 16 -8.60 -0.53 -0.12
N GLN A 17 -8.77 -0.76 1.19
CA GLN A 17 -10.04 -1.21 1.75
C GLN A 17 -11.18 -0.22 1.51
N ALA A 18 -10.95 1.07 1.75
CA ALA A 18 -11.95 2.11 1.51
C ALA A 18 -12.35 2.21 0.04
N LEU A 19 -11.38 2.22 -0.88
CA LEU A 19 -11.63 2.27 -2.33
C LEU A 19 -12.35 1.02 -2.83
N SER A 20 -12.00 -0.16 -2.29
CA SER A 20 -12.70 -1.40 -2.59
C SER A 20 -14.16 -1.36 -2.16
N ALA A 21 -14.47 -0.79 -0.99
CA ALA A 21 -15.85 -0.60 -0.54
C ALA A 21 -16.62 0.32 -1.50
N VAL A 22 -16.04 1.46 -1.89
CA VAL A 22 -16.65 2.41 -2.82
C VAL A 22 -16.85 1.80 -4.21
N ALA A 23 -15.86 1.07 -4.74
CA ALA A 23 -15.96 0.43 -6.06
C ALA A 23 -17.08 -0.63 -6.13
N ASN A 24 -17.40 -1.26 -5.00
CA ASN A 24 -18.44 -2.29 -4.89
C ASN A 24 -19.80 -1.75 -4.40
N ASP A 25 -19.90 -0.47 -4.06
CA ASP A 25 -21.14 0.12 -3.55
C ASP A 25 -22.14 0.37 -4.69
N ILE A 26 -23.15 -0.49 -4.78
CA ILE A 26 -24.20 -0.42 -5.81
C ILE A 26 -25.08 0.83 -5.69
N THR A 27 -25.05 1.54 -4.57
CA THR A 27 -25.80 2.80 -4.39
C THR A 27 -25.15 3.97 -5.11
N LEU A 28 -23.87 3.85 -5.46
CA LEU A 28 -23.10 4.84 -6.20
C LEU A 28 -23.28 4.71 -7.72
N THR A 29 -23.06 5.82 -8.40
CA THR A 29 -23.11 5.86 -9.86
C THR A 29 -22.00 4.97 -10.47
N ALA A 30 -22.22 4.51 -11.70
CA ALA A 30 -21.22 3.74 -12.43
C ALA A 30 -19.90 4.52 -12.61
N ALA A 31 -19.98 5.85 -12.77
CA ALA A 31 -18.82 6.72 -12.90
C ALA A 31 -17.99 6.78 -11.60
N GLU A 32 -18.64 6.93 -10.45
CA GLU A 32 -17.97 6.94 -9.14
C GLU A 32 -17.30 5.59 -8.85
N ARG A 33 -18.00 4.48 -9.12
CA ARG A 33 -17.43 3.13 -8.96
C ARG A 33 -16.25 2.89 -9.91
N PHE A 34 -16.35 3.36 -11.14
CA PHE A 34 -15.25 3.26 -12.11
C PHE A 34 -14.03 4.05 -11.63
N GLN A 35 -14.21 5.29 -11.17
CA GLN A 35 -13.12 6.10 -10.63
C GLN A 35 -12.49 5.42 -9.41
N ALA A 36 -13.30 4.90 -8.48
CA ALA A 36 -12.81 4.17 -7.33
C ALA A 36 -12.00 2.92 -7.73
N SER A 37 -12.40 2.21 -8.80
CA SER A 37 -11.65 1.08 -9.33
C SER A 37 -10.29 1.47 -9.93
N VAL A 38 -10.21 2.62 -10.62
CA VAL A 38 -8.93 3.15 -11.15
C VAL A 38 -7.99 3.55 -10.01
N ASP A 39 -8.54 4.24 -9.01
CA ASP A 39 -7.79 4.66 -7.83
C ASP A 39 -7.34 3.43 -7.01
N LEU A 40 -8.16 2.38 -6.97
CA LEU A 40 -7.85 1.11 -6.30
C LEU A 40 -6.66 0.42 -6.96
N ASP A 41 -6.66 0.23 -8.29
CA ASP A 41 -5.51 -0.35 -9.02
C ASP A 41 -4.22 0.43 -8.75
N THR A 42 -4.31 1.77 -8.74
CA THR A 42 -3.17 2.62 -8.41
C THR A 42 -2.68 2.42 -6.97
N ALA A 43 -3.60 2.33 -6.01
CA ALA A 43 -3.27 2.13 -4.61
C ALA A 43 -2.68 0.73 -4.34
N GLU A 44 -3.18 -0.31 -5.02
CA GLU A 44 -2.66 -1.67 -4.93
C GLU A 44 -1.25 -1.78 -5.48
N ARG A 45 -0.96 -1.16 -6.63
CA ARG A 45 0.40 -1.10 -7.20
C ARG A 45 1.36 -0.36 -6.27
N ALA A 46 0.92 0.78 -5.71
CA ALA A 46 1.73 1.50 -4.74
C ALA A 46 2.03 0.61 -3.52
N LEU A 47 1.02 -0.07 -2.97
CA LEU A 47 1.18 -0.97 -1.83
C LEU A 47 2.18 -2.10 -2.11
N ASP A 48 2.15 -2.71 -3.30
CA ASP A 48 3.14 -3.71 -3.73
C ASP A 48 4.57 -3.15 -3.73
N HIS A 49 4.78 -1.96 -4.29
CA HIS A 49 6.08 -1.30 -4.27
C HIS A 49 6.57 -1.00 -2.85
N PHE A 50 5.71 -0.49 -1.97
CA PHE A 50 6.06 -0.20 -0.58
C PHE A 50 6.39 -1.47 0.21
N ARG A 51 5.65 -2.57 0.00
CA ARG A 51 5.95 -3.89 0.60
C ARG A 51 7.30 -4.42 0.15
N LYS A 52 7.61 -4.34 -1.15
CA LYS A 52 8.93 -4.71 -1.68
C LYS A 52 10.06 -3.87 -1.08
N ALA A 53 9.86 -2.56 -0.94
CA ALA A 53 10.83 -1.68 -0.31
C ALA A 53 11.07 -2.06 1.16
N TYR A 54 10.01 -2.36 1.91
CA TYR A 54 10.11 -2.79 3.31
C TYR A 54 10.85 -4.13 3.45
N GLU A 55 10.59 -5.10 2.57
CA GLU A 55 11.33 -6.37 2.56
C GLU A 55 12.83 -6.16 2.29
N LEU A 56 13.19 -5.24 1.39
CA LEU A 56 14.59 -4.88 1.12
C LEU A 56 15.25 -4.23 2.33
N GLU A 57 14.56 -3.32 3.03
CA GLU A 57 15.06 -2.71 4.27
C GLU A 57 15.35 -3.77 5.34
N GLN A 58 14.44 -4.73 5.53
CA GLN A 58 14.64 -5.83 6.47
C GLN A 58 15.84 -6.71 6.10
N LYS A 59 16.00 -7.04 4.81
CA LYS A 59 17.17 -7.81 4.32
C LYS A 59 18.48 -7.07 4.58
N ILE A 60 18.53 -5.78 4.28
CA ILE A 60 19.72 -4.94 4.50
C ILE A 60 20.05 -4.87 6.00
N ALA A 61 19.05 -4.67 6.86
CA ALA A 61 19.24 -4.65 8.31
C ALA A 61 19.82 -5.98 8.82
N GLY A 62 19.26 -7.11 8.39
CA GLY A 62 19.76 -8.44 8.76
C GLY A 62 21.15 -8.76 8.22
N ILE A 63 21.54 -8.18 7.09
CA ILE A 63 22.92 -8.27 6.56
C ILE A 63 23.87 -7.46 7.46
N LYS A 64 23.54 -6.19 7.76
CA LYS A 64 24.38 -5.33 8.62
C LYS A 64 24.66 -5.95 9.99
N GLU A 65 23.67 -6.60 10.59
CA GLU A 65 23.84 -7.28 11.88
C GLU A 65 24.85 -8.44 11.81
N ARG A 66 24.87 -9.20 10.70
CA ARG A 66 25.83 -10.30 10.51
C ARG A 66 27.27 -9.85 10.31
N TYR A 67 27.49 -8.69 9.68
CA TYR A 67 28.82 -8.13 9.44
C TYR A 67 29.35 -7.27 10.59
N SER A 68 28.54 -7.05 11.63
CA SER A 68 28.92 -6.29 12.83
C SER A 68 29.24 -7.19 14.04
N ARG A 69 29.23 -8.52 13.85
CA ARG A 69 29.70 -9.54 14.82
C ARG A 69 31.02 -10.13 14.34
#